data_AF-A0A8S2S529-F1
#
_entry.id   AF-A0A8S2S529-F1
#
_cell.length_a   1.000
_cell.length_b   1.000
_cell.length_c   1.000
_cell.angle_alpha   90.00
_cell.angle_beta   90.00
_cell.angle_gamma   90.00
#
_symmetry.space_group_name_H-M   'P 1'
#
loop_
_entity.id
_entity.type
_entity.pdbx_description
1 polymer ?
#
loop_
_entity_poly.entity_id
_entity_poly.type
_entity_poly.pdbx_seq_one_letter_code
_entity_poly.pdbx_strand_id
1 'polypeptide(L)'
;KEVATAIRGAIILAKLSVIPVRRGYWGNKIGAPHTVPCKVTGSCGSVLVRLIPAPRGTSLVCAPVPKKLLQMAGIQDCWTAAKGCTATLGNF
;
A
#
# COMPACT_ATOMS: atom_id res chain seq x y z
N LYS A 1 18.98 -17.22 -18.67
CA LYS A 1 18.19 -16.56 -17.59
C LYS A 1 16.73 -16.65 -17.99
N GLU A 2 15.96 -17.51 -17.34
CA GLU A 2 14.56 -17.73 -17.71
C GLU A 2 13.62 -16.87 -16.86
N VAL A 3 12.53 -16.43 -17.47
CA VAL A 3 11.53 -15.60 -16.78
C VAL A 3 10.81 -16.41 -15.70
N ALA A 4 10.52 -17.69 -15.96
CA ALA A 4 9.79 -18.54 -15.02
C ALA A 4 10.55 -18.79 -13.70
N THR A 5 11.87 -18.95 -13.76
CA THR A 5 12.70 -19.14 -12.56
C THR A 5 12.79 -17.87 -11.73
N ALA A 6 12.87 -16.69 -12.37
CA ALA A 6 12.84 -15.40 -11.69
C ALA A 6 11.50 -15.14 -10.97
N ILE A 7 10.36 -15.46 -11.58
CA ILE A 7 9.04 -15.30 -10.96
C ILE A 7 8.90 -16.19 -9.72
N ARG A 8 9.31 -17.47 -9.83
CA ARG A 8 9.27 -18.40 -8.69
C ARG A 8 10.14 -17.90 -7.53
N GLY A 9 11.34 -17.41 -7.81
CA GLY A 9 12.22 -16.81 -6.81
C GLY A 9 11.61 -15.57 -6.15
N ALA A 10 10.99 -14.68 -6.93
CA ALA A 10 10.33 -13.48 -6.42
C ALA A 10 9.15 -13.81 -5.48
N ILE A 11 8.37 -14.85 -5.78
CA ILE A 11 7.27 -15.31 -4.92
C ILE A 11 7.81 -15.81 -3.57
N ILE A 12 8.91 -16.56 -3.57
CA ILE A 12 9.52 -17.05 -2.33
C ILE A 12 10.03 -15.87 -1.49
N LEU A 13 10.74 -14.93 -2.10
CA LEU A 13 11.22 -13.73 -1.40
C LEU A 13 10.07 -12.92 -0.81
N ALA A 14 8.98 -12.71 -1.56
CA ALA A 14 7.80 -11.99 -1.08
C ALA A 14 7.14 -12.67 0.13
N LYS A 15 7.12 -14.02 0.17
CA LYS A 15 6.60 -14.77 1.31
C LYS A 15 7.51 -14.69 2.55
N LEU A 16 8.81 -14.53 2.36
CA LEU A 16 9.76 -14.33 3.47
C LEU A 16 9.65 -12.91 4.05
N SER A 17 9.34 -11.90 3.22
CA SER A 17 9.25 -10.50 3.63
C SER A 17 7.82 -10.05 3.96
N VAL A 18 7.04 -10.87 4.64
CA VAL A 18 5.68 -10.51 5.05
C VAL A 18 5.72 -9.54 6.23
N ILE A 19 4.97 -8.43 6.12
CA ILE A 19 4.91 -7.39 7.15
C ILE A 19 3.45 -7.25 7.61
N PRO A 20 3.18 -7.26 8.94
CA PRO A 20 1.84 -7.04 9.46
C PRO A 20 1.41 -5.58 9.25
N VAL A 21 0.24 -5.37 8.66
CA VAL A 21 -0.33 -4.04 8.43
C VAL A 21 -1.39 -3.73 9.48
N ARG A 22 -1.13 -2.72 10.30
CA ARG A 22 -2.08 -2.25 11.31
C ARG A 22 -3.14 -1.36 10.66
N ARG A 23 -4.41 -1.77 10.77
CA ARG A 23 -5.58 -1.00 10.32
C ARG A 23 -6.23 -0.25 11.47
N GLY A 24 -7.00 0.77 11.14
CA GLY A 24 -7.67 1.67 12.08
C GLY A 24 -8.96 2.27 11.52
N TYR A 25 -9.39 3.34 12.19
CA TYR A 25 -10.60 4.09 11.89
C TYR A 25 -10.22 5.56 11.64
N TRP A 26 -10.96 6.24 10.78
CA TRP A 26 -10.72 7.66 10.51
C TRP A 26 -11.25 8.57 11.64
N GLY A 27 -12.35 8.16 12.28
CA GLY A 27 -12.97 8.86 13.41
C GLY A 27 -13.61 7.86 14.37
N ASN A 28 -14.94 7.74 14.34
CA ASN A 28 -15.67 6.79 15.20
C ASN A 28 -15.27 5.33 14.94
N LYS A 29 -15.14 4.56 16.02
CA LYS A 29 -14.75 3.14 16.01
C LYS A 29 -15.97 2.24 15.81
N ILE A 30 -16.57 2.29 14.64
CA ILE A 30 -17.78 1.52 14.31
C ILE A 30 -17.39 0.37 13.38
N GLY A 31 -17.84 -0.86 13.63
CA GLY A 31 -17.60 -2.02 12.74
C GLY A 31 -16.12 -2.39 12.60
N ALA A 32 -15.72 -2.92 11.44
CA ALA A 32 -14.33 -3.33 11.17
C ALA A 32 -13.39 -2.16 10.80
N PRO A 33 -12.10 -2.21 11.15
CA PRO A 33 -11.14 -1.19 10.74
C PRO A 33 -10.97 -1.17 9.22
N HIS A 34 -11.07 0.00 8.61
CA HIS A 34 -11.18 0.19 7.15
C HIS A 34 -10.04 1.02 6.54
N THR A 35 -9.34 1.82 7.36
CA THR A 35 -8.32 2.79 6.92
C THR A 35 -7.02 2.62 7.70
N VAL A 36 -5.97 3.38 7.37
CA VAL A 36 -4.74 3.52 8.16
C VAL A 36 -5.04 4.26 9.47
N PRO A 37 -4.39 3.95 10.61
CA PRO A 37 -4.65 4.61 11.90
C PRO A 37 -4.18 6.07 11.98
N CYS A 38 -3.17 6.46 11.21
CA CYS A 38 -2.61 7.80 11.17
C CYS A 38 -2.06 8.12 9.78
N LYS A 39 -1.62 9.36 9.55
CA LYS A 39 -0.93 9.73 8.31
C LYS A 39 0.47 9.10 8.32
N VAL A 40 0.75 8.17 7.41
CA VAL A 40 2.03 7.46 7.31
C VAL A 40 2.73 7.83 6.02
N THR A 41 4.05 7.97 6.06
CA THR A 41 4.88 8.23 4.88
C THR A 41 5.89 7.11 4.70
N GLY A 42 5.97 6.56 3.50
CA GLY A 42 7.03 5.64 3.06
C GLY A 42 7.94 6.32 2.04
N SER A 43 9.24 6.08 2.14
CA SER A 43 10.25 6.61 1.21
C SER A 43 11.06 5.47 0.60
N CYS A 44 11.23 5.46 -0.71
CA CYS A 44 12.14 4.58 -1.42
C CYS A 44 12.82 5.35 -2.55
N GLY A 45 14.15 5.53 -2.46
CA GLY A 45 14.90 6.37 -3.40
C GLY A 45 14.38 7.80 -3.45
N SER A 46 13.99 8.27 -4.64
CA SER A 46 13.39 9.60 -4.84
C SER A 46 11.88 9.64 -4.63
N VAL A 47 11.23 8.50 -4.41
CA VAL A 47 9.78 8.36 -4.31
C VAL A 47 9.32 8.44 -2.86
N LEU A 48 8.34 9.30 -2.61
CA LEU A 48 7.68 9.48 -1.32
C LEU A 48 6.18 9.22 -1.48
N VAL A 49 5.66 8.25 -0.74
CA VAL A 49 4.23 7.92 -0.73
C VAL A 49 3.66 8.21 0.65
N ARG A 50 2.64 9.04 0.71
CA ARG A 50 1.91 9.37 1.92
C ARG A 50 0.55 8.71 1.90
N LEU A 51 0.29 7.83 2.87
CA LEU A 51 -1.02 7.27 3.15
C LEU A 51 -1.73 8.17 4.15
N ILE A 52 -2.92 8.62 3.80
CA ILE A 52 -3.75 9.51 4.61
C ILE A 52 -5.05 8.77 4.90
N PRO A 53 -5.49 8.75 6.16
CA PRO A 53 -6.70 8.04 6.51
C PRO A 53 -7.92 8.74 5.92
N ALA A 54 -8.90 7.95 5.47
CA ALA A 54 -10.08 8.43 4.75
C ALA A 54 -11.38 7.93 5.40
N PRO A 55 -12.50 8.68 5.27
CA PRO A 55 -13.80 8.23 5.74
C PRO A 55 -14.26 6.95 5.03
N ARG A 56 -15.18 6.23 5.66
CA ARG A 56 -15.78 5.03 5.05
C ARG A 56 -16.46 5.33 3.72
N GLY A 57 -16.23 4.46 2.74
CA GLY A 57 -16.84 4.55 1.41
C GLY A 57 -16.07 5.44 0.44
N THR A 58 -14.91 5.98 0.86
CA THR A 58 -14.02 6.74 -0.03
C THR A 58 -13.37 5.85 -1.08
N SER A 59 -13.21 4.55 -0.79
CA SER A 59 -12.40 3.60 -1.54
C SER A 59 -10.90 3.98 -1.60
N LEU A 60 -10.11 3.14 -2.25
CA LEU A 60 -8.68 3.39 -2.44
C LEU A 60 -8.45 4.43 -3.54
N VAL A 61 -8.11 5.66 -3.15
CA VAL A 61 -7.74 6.76 -4.04
C VAL A 61 -6.22 6.74 -4.21
N CYS A 62 -5.76 5.90 -5.14
CA CYS A 62 -4.35 5.61 -5.38
C CYS A 62 -4.08 5.39 -6.87
N ALA A 63 -2.80 5.52 -7.25
CA ALA A 63 -2.31 5.03 -8.53
C ALA A 63 -2.52 3.50 -8.65
N PRO A 64 -2.61 2.94 -9.86
CA PRO A 64 -2.99 1.53 -10.08
C PRO A 64 -2.06 0.51 -9.42
N VAL A 65 -0.78 0.83 -9.28
CA VAL A 65 0.25 -0.04 -8.69
C VAL A 65 0.08 -0.16 -7.16
N PRO A 66 0.13 0.94 -6.39
CA PRO A 66 -0.10 0.88 -4.94
C PRO A 66 -1.55 0.47 -4.61
N LYS A 67 -2.53 0.71 -5.50
CA LYS A 67 -3.90 0.24 -5.30
C LYS A 67 -3.98 -1.29 -5.13
N LYS A 68 -3.25 -2.06 -5.95
CA LYS A 68 -3.19 -3.52 -5.84
C LYS A 68 -2.53 -3.96 -4.53
N LEU A 69 -1.43 -3.30 -4.15
CA LEU A 69 -0.72 -3.59 -2.90
C LEU A 69 -1.59 -3.32 -1.66
N LEU A 70 -2.25 -2.17 -1.61
CA LEU A 70 -3.13 -1.78 -0.50
C LEU A 70 -4.38 -2.67 -0.40
N GLN A 71 -4.89 -3.14 -1.54
CA GLN A 71 -5.97 -4.13 -1.57
C GLN A 71 -5.52 -5.48 -0.98
N MET A 72 -4.32 -5.94 -1.31
CA MET A 72 -3.75 -7.15 -0.69
C MET A 72 -3.49 -6.97 0.82
N ALA A 73 -3.16 -5.75 1.26
CA ALA A 73 -3.03 -5.40 2.67
C ALA A 73 -4.38 -5.30 3.42
N GLY A 74 -5.52 -5.36 2.71
CA GLY A 74 -6.86 -5.31 3.30
C GLY A 74 -7.29 -3.92 3.77
N ILE A 75 -6.71 -2.86 3.21
CA ILE A 75 -7.14 -1.47 3.41
C ILE A 75 -8.25 -1.17 2.40
N GLN A 76 -9.39 -0.65 2.88
CA GLN A 76 -10.56 -0.37 2.04
C GLN A 76 -10.61 1.09 1.61
N ASP A 77 -10.31 2.00 2.54
CA ASP A 77 -10.40 3.44 2.32
C ASP A 77 -9.06 4.10 2.66
N CYS A 78 -8.47 4.79 1.69
CA CYS A 78 -7.25 5.58 1.91
C CYS A 78 -7.07 6.61 0.81
N TRP A 79 -6.65 7.81 1.21
CA TRP A 79 -6.10 8.80 0.28
C TRP A 79 -4.60 8.64 0.19
N THR A 80 -4.06 8.75 -1.02
CA THR A 80 -2.62 8.70 -1.22
C THR A 80 -2.10 9.94 -1.92
N ALA A 81 -0.94 10.41 -1.47
CA ALA A 81 -0.21 11.47 -2.13
C ALA A 81 1.21 10.98 -2.42
N ALA A 82 1.59 10.96 -3.69
CA ALA A 82 2.91 10.55 -4.13
C ALA A 82 3.71 11.76 -4.61
N LYS A 83 5.00 11.80 -4.28
CA LYS A 83 5.98 12.77 -4.80
C LYS A 83 7.22 12.03 -5.30
N GLY A 84 7.90 12.60 -6.29
CA GLY A 84 9.08 12.00 -6.92
C GLY A 84 8.77 11.25 -8.22
N CYS A 85 9.72 10.43 -8.69
CA CYS A 85 9.63 9.71 -9.96
C CYS A 85 8.79 8.41 -9.84
N THR A 86 7.47 8.55 -9.88
CA THR A 86 6.50 7.44 -9.77
C THR A 86 6.46 6.51 -11.00
N ALA A 87 7.14 6.86 -12.09
CA ALA A 87 7.32 5.98 -13.24
C ALA A 87 8.23 4.77 -12.93
N THR A 88 9.07 4.86 -11.90
CA THR A 88 9.93 3.75 -11.46
C THR A 88 9.15 2.77 -10.58
N LEU A 89 8.48 1.80 -11.21
CA LEU A 89 7.59 0.84 -10.54
C LEU A 89 8.26 -0.04 -9.47
N GLY A 90 9.58 -0.19 -9.49
CA GLY A 90 10.30 -0.90 -8.42
C GLY A 90 10.37 -0.10 -7.11
N ASN A 91 10.31 1.23 -7.19
CA ASN A 91 10.41 2.14 -6.05
C ASN A 91 9.03 2.69 -5.60
N PHE A 92 7.98 2.48 -6.41
CA PHE A 92 6.65 3.07 -6.24
C PHE A 92 5.59 2.01 -5.91
#